data_AF-A0A0W0TUN9-F1
#
_entry.id   AF-A0A0W0TUN9-F1
#
_cell.length_a   1.000
_cell.length_b   1.000
_cell.length_c   1.000
_cell.angle_alpha   90.00
_cell.angle_beta   90.00
_cell.angle_gamma   90.00
#
_symmetry.space_group_name_H-M   'P 1'
#
loop_
_entity.id
_entity.type
_entity.pdbx_description
1 polymer ?
#
loop_
_entity_poly.entity_id
_entity_poly.type
_entity_poly.pdbx_seq_one_letter_code
_entity_poly.pdbx_strand_id
1 'polypeptide(L)'
;MPIAIRLSKILLVVAVALIATLIAWGNIVDYQSNLSYVAKIMSMDDIFAASTLKWRAVQHPWLVHSAFLTIIVWECCIALLCWMGSVQALRALRQNAAVFNASKSLATLGLMLFLLLFAFVFMTIGGEWFASWQSLQFNSITASNTHFAFLGIILLLWLHAD
;
A
#
# COMPACT_ATOMS: atom_id res chain seq x y z
N MET A 1 4.04 -13.13 25.59
CA MET A 1 2.59 -13.30 25.31
C MET A 1 2.21 -14.75 25.06
N PRO A 2 0.91 -15.11 25.16
CA PRO A 2 0.40 -16.41 24.70
C PRO A 2 0.70 -16.66 23.21
N ILE A 3 0.94 -17.93 22.87
CA ILE A 3 1.22 -18.38 21.50
C ILE A 3 0.13 -17.96 20.50
N ALA A 4 -1.13 -17.94 20.95
CA ALA A 4 -2.27 -17.53 20.16
C ALA A 4 -2.15 -16.07 19.69
N ILE A 5 -1.66 -15.16 20.54
CA ILE A 5 -1.49 -13.75 20.17
C ILE A 5 -0.41 -13.60 19.10
N ARG A 6 0.72 -14.31 19.24
CA ARG A 6 1.78 -14.31 18.22
C ARG A 6 1.30 -14.84 16.88
N LEU A 7 0.55 -15.94 16.89
CA LEU A 7 -0.06 -16.50 15.68
C LEU A 7 -1.03 -15.51 15.04
N SER A 8 -1.90 -14.85 15.81
CA SER A 8 -2.81 -13.83 15.28
C SER A 8 -2.06 -12.68 14.61
N LYS A 9 -0.97 -12.19 15.21
CA LYS A 9 -0.10 -11.17 14.60
C LYS A 9 0.46 -11.64 13.26
N ILE A 10 0.98 -12.87 13.20
CA ILE A 10 1.55 -13.44 11.97
C ILE A 10 0.47 -13.60 10.90
N LEU A 11 -0.70 -14.12 11.24
CA LEU A 11 -1.81 -14.32 10.30
C LEU A 11 -2.29 -13.00 9.70
N LEU A 12 -2.32 -11.91 10.48
CA LEU A 12 -2.63 -10.58 9.96
C LEU A 12 -1.60 -10.12 8.92
N VAL A 13 -0.30 -10.33 9.16
CA VAL A 13 0.74 -9.98 8.19
C VAL A 13 0.68 -10.87 6.95
N VAL A 14 0.38 -12.16 7.09
CA VAL A 14 0.15 -13.08 5.97
C VAL A 14 -1.04 -12.61 5.11
N ALA A 15 -2.14 -12.18 5.73
CA ALA A 15 -3.27 -11.62 5.01
C ALA A 15 -2.87 -10.35 4.23
N VAL A 16 -2.08 -9.47 4.85
CA VAL A 16 -1.54 -8.29 4.16
C VAL A 16 -0.61 -8.67 3.00
N ALA A 17 0.25 -9.68 3.18
CA ALA A 17 1.13 -10.18 2.12
C ALA A 17 0.33 -10.71 0.93
N LEU A 18 -0.75 -11.46 1.19
CA LEU A 18 -1.68 -11.95 0.17
C LEU A 18 -2.38 -10.79 -0.56
N ILE A 19 -2.90 -9.80 0.18
CA ILE A 19 -3.53 -8.61 -0.40
C ILE A 19 -2.55 -7.90 -1.34
N ALA A 20 -1.34 -7.58 -0.87
CA ALA A 20 -0.32 -6.91 -1.69
C ALA A 20 0.07 -7.74 -2.92
N THR A 21 0.18 -9.07 -2.77
CA THR A 21 0.46 -9.98 -3.89
C THR A 21 -0.65 -9.93 -4.95
N LEU A 22 -1.91 -9.97 -4.52
CA LEU A 22 -3.07 -9.92 -5.43
C LEU A 22 -3.22 -8.56 -6.11
N ILE A 23 -2.92 -7.46 -5.42
CA ILE A 23 -2.92 -6.12 -6.00
C ILE A 23 -1.81 -6.02 -7.07
N ALA A 24 -0.58 -6.37 -6.73
CA ALA A 24 0.54 -6.34 -7.68
C ALA A 24 0.27 -7.23 -8.89
N TRP A 25 -0.23 -8.45 -8.65
CA TRP A 25 -0.61 -9.37 -9.71
C TRP A 25 -1.71 -8.80 -10.60
N GLY A 26 -2.78 -8.25 -10.01
CA GLY A 26 -3.86 -7.59 -10.73
C GLY A 26 -3.37 -6.45 -11.62
N ASN A 27 -2.48 -5.60 -11.09
CA ASN A 27 -1.87 -4.51 -11.84
C ASN A 27 -0.94 -4.99 -12.98
N ILE A 28 -0.36 -6.18 -12.88
CA ILE A 28 0.46 -6.77 -13.94
C ILE A 28 -0.43 -7.41 -15.02
N VAL A 29 -1.42 -8.21 -14.64
CA VAL A 29 -2.23 -8.98 -15.61
C VAL A 29 -3.33 -8.15 -16.27
N ASP A 30 -3.88 -7.16 -15.57
CA ASP A 30 -4.85 -6.19 -16.09
C ASP A 30 -4.21 -4.80 -16.16
N TYR A 31 -3.03 -4.74 -16.77
CA TYR A 31 -2.17 -3.56 -16.79
C TYR A 31 -2.87 -2.35 -17.40
N GLN A 32 -3.55 -2.51 -18.55
CA GLN A 32 -4.12 -1.38 -19.27
C GLN A 32 -5.29 -0.73 -18.52
N SER A 33 -6.13 -1.51 -17.85
CA SER A 33 -7.27 -0.99 -17.08
C SER A 33 -6.77 -0.17 -15.88
N ASN A 34 -5.78 -0.70 -15.15
CA ASN A 34 -5.21 -0.03 -13.98
C ASN A 34 -4.31 1.16 -14.35
N LEU A 35 -3.56 1.07 -15.46
CA LEU A 35 -2.83 2.21 -16.03
C LEU A 35 -3.80 3.34 -16.37
N SER A 36 -4.97 3.03 -16.93
CA SER A 36 -5.97 4.04 -17.30
C SER A 36 -6.51 4.79 -16.09
N TYR A 37 -6.63 4.15 -14.93
CA TYR A 37 -6.97 4.82 -13.66
C TYR A 37 -5.90 5.84 -13.26
N VAL A 38 -4.61 5.45 -13.29
CA VAL A 38 -3.49 6.36 -12.97
C VAL A 38 -3.41 7.51 -14.00
N ALA A 39 -3.60 7.20 -15.28
CA ALA A 39 -3.61 8.18 -16.36
C ALA A 39 -4.69 9.25 -16.11
N LYS A 40 -5.89 8.84 -15.71
CA LYS A 40 -7.03 9.74 -15.43
C LYS A 40 -6.80 10.65 -14.23
N ILE A 41 -6.15 10.14 -13.18
CA ILE A 41 -5.71 10.99 -12.06
C ILE A 41 -4.68 12.01 -12.54
N MET A 42 -3.65 11.57 -13.27
CA MET A 42 -2.55 12.43 -13.70
C MET A 42 -2.98 13.47 -14.74
N SER A 43 -3.96 13.17 -15.60
CA SER A 43 -4.47 14.10 -16.62
C SER A 43 -5.30 15.23 -16.04
N MET A 44 -5.88 15.05 -14.85
CA MET A 44 -6.75 16.04 -14.19
C MET A 44 -7.90 16.53 -15.09
N ASP A 45 -8.38 15.69 -16.01
CA ASP A 45 -9.46 16.01 -16.95
C ASP A 45 -10.85 15.86 -16.32
N ASP A 46 -10.97 15.04 -15.26
CA ASP A 46 -12.20 14.80 -14.51
C ASP A 46 -12.22 15.48 -13.12
N ILE A 47 -11.63 16.67 -13.01
CA ILE A 47 -11.77 17.53 -11.83
C ILE A 47 -12.70 18.71 -12.11
N PHE A 48 -13.00 19.56 -11.12
CA PHE A 48 -13.91 20.70 -11.30
C PHE A 48 -13.49 21.59 -12.47
N ALA A 49 -14.45 21.96 -13.32
CA ALA A 49 -14.18 22.73 -14.54
C ALA A 49 -13.44 24.04 -14.25
N ALA A 50 -13.82 24.75 -13.17
CA ALA A 50 -13.25 26.01 -12.72
C ALA A 50 -11.94 25.87 -11.90
N SER A 51 -11.44 24.64 -11.69
CA SER A 51 -10.22 24.42 -10.92
C SER A 51 -9.01 25.04 -11.61
N THR A 52 -8.30 25.90 -10.88
CA THR A 52 -7.04 26.50 -11.33
C THR A 52 -5.85 25.55 -11.17
N LEU A 53 -6.04 24.34 -10.64
CA LEU A 53 -4.96 23.37 -10.38
C LEU A 53 -4.52 22.57 -11.61
N LYS A 54 -5.23 22.70 -12.75
CA LYS A 54 -5.00 21.95 -13.98
C LYS A 54 -3.59 22.11 -14.57
N TRP A 55 -2.83 23.14 -14.17
CA TRP A 55 -1.43 23.31 -14.57
C TRP A 55 -0.50 22.18 -14.09
N ARG A 56 -0.93 21.39 -13.09
CA ARG A 56 -0.18 20.25 -12.56
C ARG A 56 -0.37 18.97 -13.38
N ALA A 57 -1.26 18.99 -14.37
CA ALA A 57 -1.60 17.82 -15.17
C ALA A 57 -0.39 17.26 -15.91
N VAL A 58 -0.29 15.94 -15.96
CA VAL A 58 0.76 15.20 -16.65
C VAL A 58 0.11 14.19 -17.59
N GLN A 59 0.29 14.41 -18.90
CA GLN A 59 -0.30 13.57 -19.95
C GLN A 59 0.74 12.80 -20.77
N HIS A 60 2.03 13.05 -20.53
CA HIS A 60 3.09 12.42 -21.29
C HIS A 60 3.12 10.91 -21.03
N PRO A 61 2.93 10.04 -22.05
CA PRO A 61 2.74 8.60 -21.84
C PRO A 61 3.84 7.95 -21.02
N TRP A 62 5.10 8.30 -21.29
CA TRP A 62 6.25 7.77 -20.57
C TRP A 62 6.21 8.06 -19.06
N LEU A 63 5.71 9.23 -18.66
CA LEU A 63 5.62 9.60 -17.24
C LEU A 63 4.50 8.82 -16.55
N VAL A 64 3.37 8.64 -17.23
CA VAL A 64 2.24 7.85 -16.71
C VAL A 64 2.63 6.38 -16.53
N HIS A 65 3.26 5.78 -17.54
CA HIS A 65 3.77 4.40 -17.44
C HIS A 65 4.83 4.25 -16.34
N SER A 66 5.74 5.22 -16.22
CA SER A 66 6.78 5.19 -15.18
C SER A 66 6.18 5.29 -13.77
N ALA A 67 5.19 6.16 -13.58
CA ALA A 67 4.46 6.29 -12.31
C ALA A 67 3.75 4.98 -11.96
N PHE A 68 3.03 4.39 -12.91
CA PHE A 68 2.31 3.14 -12.67
C PHE A 68 3.25 1.95 -12.42
N LEU A 69 4.35 1.83 -13.18
CA LEU A 69 5.35 0.80 -12.93
C LEU A 69 6.01 0.95 -11.54
N THR A 70 6.23 2.19 -11.09
CA THR A 70 6.75 2.46 -9.74
C THR A 70 5.79 1.94 -8.66
N ILE A 71 4.48 2.12 -8.84
CA ILE A 71 3.45 1.57 -7.95
C ILE A 71 3.54 0.03 -7.90
N ILE A 72 3.61 -0.63 -9.06
CA ILE A 72 3.71 -2.11 -9.13
C ILE A 72 4.98 -2.62 -8.42
N VAL A 73 6.13 -1.98 -8.67
CA VAL A 73 7.38 -2.36 -7.99
C VAL A 73 7.26 -2.18 -6.48
N TRP A 74 6.62 -1.10 -6.04
CA TRP A 74 6.37 -0.83 -4.62
C TRP A 74 5.49 -1.93 -4.00
N GLU A 75 4.41 -2.32 -4.66
CA GLU A 75 3.51 -3.40 -4.22
C GLU A 75 4.22 -4.75 -4.14
N CYS A 76 5.07 -5.08 -5.13
CA CYS A 76 5.91 -6.26 -5.10
C CYS A 76 6.88 -6.26 -3.90
N CYS A 77 7.51 -5.12 -3.61
CA CYS A 77 8.38 -4.96 -2.45
C CYS A 77 7.63 -5.17 -1.12
N ILE A 78 6.41 -4.62 -0.99
CA ILE A 78 5.54 -4.84 0.16
C ILE A 78 5.25 -6.33 0.33
N ALA A 79 4.79 -6.99 -0.73
CA ALA A 79 4.44 -8.42 -0.69
C ALA A 79 5.65 -9.26 -0.26
N LEU A 80 6.81 -9.05 -0.86
CA LEU A 80 8.04 -9.76 -0.55
C LEU A 80 8.45 -9.60 0.92
N LEU A 81 8.49 -8.36 1.42
CA LEU A 81 8.87 -8.07 2.80
C LEU A 81 7.89 -8.67 3.82
N CYS A 82 6.58 -8.58 3.56
CA CYS A 82 5.57 -9.16 4.42
C CYS A 82 5.64 -10.69 4.43
N TRP A 83 5.88 -11.34 3.29
CA TRP A 83 6.09 -12.80 3.24
C TRP A 83 7.33 -13.22 4.02
N MET A 84 8.49 -12.59 3.75
CA MET A 84 9.74 -12.89 4.44
C MET A 84 9.66 -12.62 5.95
N GLY A 85 9.00 -11.54 6.35
CA GLY A 85 8.76 -11.19 7.74
C GLY A 85 7.84 -12.19 8.44
N SER A 86 6.78 -12.65 7.76
CA SER A 86 5.87 -13.67 8.29
C SER A 86 6.60 -15.00 8.53
N VAL A 87 7.45 -15.43 7.59
CA VAL A 87 8.25 -16.66 7.74
C VAL A 87 9.24 -16.55 8.89
N GLN A 88 9.90 -15.39 9.07
CA GLN A 88 10.81 -15.17 10.19
C GLN A 88 10.10 -15.20 11.54
N ALA A 89 8.97 -14.51 11.66
CA ALA A 89 8.18 -14.52 12.88
C ALA A 89 7.62 -15.91 13.21
N LEU A 90 7.23 -16.68 12.20
CA LEU A 90 6.79 -18.07 12.38
C LEU A 90 7.92 -18.97 12.90
N ARG A 91 9.15 -18.81 12.39
CA ARG A 91 10.34 -19.52 12.91
C ARG A 91 10.65 -19.13 14.36
N ALA A 92 10.38 -17.88 14.74
CA ALA A 92 10.58 -17.38 16.09
C ALA A 92 9.38 -17.62 17.04
N LEU A 93 8.32 -18.29 16.57
CA LEU A 93 7.03 -18.34 17.25
C LEU A 93 7.09 -18.83 18.70
N ARG A 94 7.91 -19.85 18.98
CA ARG A 94 8.10 -20.45 20.33
C ARG A 94 9.37 -19.96 21.04
N GLN A 95 10.09 -19.01 20.46
CA GLN A 95 11.31 -18.46 21.05
C GLN A 95 10.98 -17.45 22.16
N ASN A 96 11.98 -17.02 22.93
CA ASN A 96 11.79 -15.98 23.94
C ASN A 96 11.31 -14.64 23.30
N ALA A 97 10.79 -13.74 24.14
CA ALA A 97 10.19 -12.48 23.67
C ALA A 97 11.19 -11.59 22.92
N ALA A 98 12.47 -11.54 23.32
CA ALA A 98 13.48 -10.73 22.64
C ALA A 98 13.71 -11.20 21.20
N VAL A 99 13.84 -12.52 20.99
CA VAL A 99 14.02 -13.11 19.66
C VAL A 99 12.79 -12.92 18.78
N PHE A 100 11.59 -13.12 19.33
CA PHE A 100 10.36 -12.87 18.58
C PHE A 100 10.24 -11.40 18.17
N ASN A 101 10.52 -10.46 19.08
CA ASN A 101 10.44 -9.04 18.76
C ASN A 101 11.44 -8.61 17.69
N ALA A 102 12.66 -9.16 17.71
CA ALA A 102 13.66 -8.92 16.68
C ALA A 102 13.24 -9.45 15.29
N SER A 103 12.53 -10.59 15.24
CA SER A 103 12.06 -11.18 13.99
C SER A 103 11.02 -10.34 13.23
N LYS A 104 10.45 -9.31 13.87
CA LYS A 104 9.37 -8.49 13.32
C LYS A 104 9.83 -7.47 12.27
N SER A 105 11.14 -7.22 12.14
CA SER A 105 11.72 -6.11 11.36
C SER A 105 11.27 -6.05 9.91
N LEU A 106 11.36 -7.15 9.15
CA LEU A 106 11.00 -7.12 7.73
C LEU A 106 9.51 -6.89 7.49
N ALA A 107 8.65 -7.53 8.27
CA ALA A 107 7.21 -7.29 8.20
C ALA A 107 6.85 -5.84 8.58
N THR A 108 7.55 -5.27 9.57
CA THR A 108 7.39 -3.84 9.92
C THR A 108 7.71 -2.95 8.72
N LEU A 109 8.81 -3.22 8.00
CA LEU A 109 9.15 -2.47 6.79
C LEU A 109 8.09 -2.64 5.69
N GLY A 110 7.62 -3.86 5.44
CA GLY A 110 6.56 -4.13 4.46
C GLY A 110 5.24 -3.42 4.79
N LEU A 111 4.79 -3.51 6.04
CA LEU A 111 3.59 -2.82 6.52
C LEU A 111 3.72 -1.29 6.42
N MET A 112 4.90 -0.75 6.75
CA MET A 112 5.15 0.69 6.65
C MET A 112 5.16 1.16 5.19
N LEU A 113 5.79 0.41 4.29
CA LEU A 113 5.73 0.70 2.86
C LEU A 113 4.30 0.67 2.32
N PHE A 114 3.45 -0.22 2.84
CA PHE A 114 2.05 -0.28 2.42
C PHE A 114 1.24 0.91 2.93
N LEU A 115 1.48 1.35 4.16
CA LEU A 115 0.92 2.60 4.68
C LEU A 115 1.37 3.81 3.84
N LEU A 116 2.65 3.87 3.48
CA LEU A 116 3.17 4.94 2.63
C LEU A 116 2.60 4.90 1.22
N LEU A 117 2.34 3.73 0.65
CA LEU A 117 1.68 3.63 -0.64
C LEU A 117 0.32 4.37 -0.61
N PHE A 118 -0.50 4.14 0.41
CA PHE A 118 -1.77 4.85 0.51
C PHE A 118 -1.61 6.31 0.94
N ALA A 119 -0.84 6.60 1.99
CA ALA A 119 -0.71 7.96 2.52
C ALA A 119 0.05 8.91 1.58
N PHE A 120 1.16 8.45 1.01
CA PHE A 120 2.00 9.26 0.14
C PHE A 120 1.51 9.19 -1.30
N VAL A 121 1.42 8.01 -1.91
CA VAL A 121 1.11 7.92 -3.34
C VAL A 121 -0.35 8.27 -3.62
N PHE A 122 -1.31 7.64 -2.95
CA PHE A 122 -2.72 7.86 -3.29
C PHE A 122 -3.36 9.06 -2.61
N MET A 123 -3.01 9.36 -1.35
CA MET A 123 -3.60 10.50 -0.65
C MET A 123 -2.85 11.81 -0.95
N THR A 124 -1.52 11.83 -0.79
CA THR A 124 -0.74 13.06 -1.01
C THR A 124 -0.57 13.39 -2.49
N ILE A 125 -0.08 12.44 -3.30
CA ILE A 125 0.17 12.69 -4.73
C ILE A 125 -1.12 12.60 -5.55
N GLY A 126 -1.84 11.47 -5.49
CA GLY A 126 -3.09 11.30 -6.23
C GLY A 126 -4.19 12.26 -5.76
N GLY A 127 -4.42 12.31 -4.45
CA GLY A 127 -5.47 13.11 -3.84
C GLY A 127 -5.18 14.60 -3.92
N GLU A 128 -4.10 15.07 -3.29
CA GLU A 128 -3.87 16.51 -3.12
C GLU A 128 -3.11 17.17 -4.27
N TRP A 129 -2.05 16.54 -4.79
CA TRP A 129 -1.32 17.12 -5.93
C TRP A 129 -2.19 17.13 -7.19
N PHE A 130 -2.79 15.98 -7.54
CA PHE A 130 -3.66 15.83 -8.72
C PHE A 130 -5.15 16.13 -8.46
N ALA A 131 -5.52 16.54 -7.25
CA ALA A 131 -6.90 16.91 -6.89
C ALA A 131 -7.93 15.81 -7.20
N SER A 132 -7.54 14.53 -7.13
CA SER A 132 -8.42 13.41 -7.51
C SER A 132 -9.70 13.35 -6.66
N TRP A 133 -9.67 13.91 -5.45
CA TRP A 133 -10.84 14.01 -4.58
C TRP A 133 -12.01 14.80 -5.19
N GLN A 134 -11.75 15.62 -6.22
CA GLN A 134 -12.79 16.34 -6.98
C GLN A 134 -13.51 15.47 -8.00
N SER A 135 -12.91 14.36 -8.42
CA SER A 135 -13.53 13.38 -9.31
C SER A 135 -14.44 12.47 -8.50
N LEU A 136 -15.60 12.11 -9.05
CA LEU A 136 -16.46 11.06 -8.47
C LEU A 136 -15.93 9.65 -8.80
N GLN A 137 -15.36 9.48 -9.99
CA GLN A 137 -14.95 8.17 -10.51
C GLN A 137 -13.50 7.82 -10.17
N PHE A 138 -12.62 8.81 -10.16
CA PHE A 138 -11.17 8.65 -9.99
C PHE A 138 -10.68 9.15 -8.62
N ASN A 139 -11.58 9.22 -7.63
CA ASN A 139 -11.24 9.63 -6.27
C ASN A 139 -10.29 8.62 -5.60
N SER A 140 -9.03 9.00 -5.41
CA SER A 140 -8.04 8.14 -4.75
C SER A 140 -8.08 8.22 -3.22
N ILE A 141 -8.77 9.18 -2.61
CA ILE A 141 -8.79 9.38 -1.15
C ILE A 141 -9.69 8.38 -0.45
N THR A 142 -10.90 8.14 -0.96
CA THR A 142 -11.93 7.37 -0.25
C THR A 142 -11.47 5.95 0.06
N ALA A 143 -11.02 5.20 -0.94
CA ALA A 143 -10.50 3.85 -0.73
C ALA A 143 -9.19 3.87 0.09
N SER A 144 -8.32 4.86 -0.14
CA SER A 144 -7.04 4.94 0.57
C SER A 144 -7.18 5.19 2.06
N ASN A 145 -8.17 5.96 2.50
CA ASN A 145 -8.46 6.18 3.92
C ASN A 145 -8.78 4.85 4.63
N THR A 146 -9.61 4.01 4.02
CA THR A 146 -9.96 2.71 4.57
C THR A 146 -8.74 1.79 4.67
N HIS A 147 -7.93 1.72 3.61
CA HIS A 147 -6.72 0.91 3.61
C HIS A 147 -5.67 1.42 4.60
N PHE A 148 -5.47 2.73 4.69
CA PHE A 148 -4.56 3.36 5.65
C PHE A 148 -4.97 3.03 7.09
N ALA A 149 -6.24 3.18 7.44
CA ALA A 149 -6.74 2.84 8.78
C ALA A 149 -6.57 1.35 9.09
N PHE A 150 -6.96 0.47 8.17
CA PHE A 150 -6.83 -0.98 8.30
C PHE A 150 -5.37 -1.41 8.52
N LEU A 151 -4.45 -0.93 7.67
CA LEU A 151 -3.03 -1.23 7.78
C LEU A 151 -2.40 -0.61 9.03
N GLY A 152 -2.86 0.57 9.45
CA GLY A 152 -2.40 1.24 10.65
C GLY A 152 -2.71 0.43 11.90
N ILE A 153 -3.92 -0.11 12.00
CA ILE A 153 -4.32 -1.01 13.09
C ILE A 153 -3.43 -2.27 13.10
N ILE A 154 -3.22 -2.89 11.93
CA ILE A 154 -2.35 -4.08 11.84
C ILE A 154 -0.92 -3.76 12.25
N LEU A 155 -0.35 -2.62 11.81
CA LEU A 155 0.99 -2.20 12.20
C LEU A 155 1.11 -1.97 13.71
N LEU A 156 0.12 -1.32 14.33
CA LEU A 156 0.12 -1.11 15.78
C LEU A 156 0.06 -2.44 16.55
N LEU A 157 -0.83 -3.35 16.13
CA LEU A 157 -0.92 -4.70 16.70
C LEU A 157 0.37 -5.49 16.52
N TRP A 158 1.02 -5.36 15.35
CA TRP A 158 2.30 -5.99 15.03
C TRP A 158 3.43 -5.48 15.93
N LEU A 159 3.56 -4.16 16.04
CA LEU A 159 4.62 -3.50 16.80
C LEU A 159 4.51 -3.71 18.29
N HIS A 160 3.28 -3.86 18.82
CA HIS A 160 3.07 -4.09 20.25
C HIS A 160 3.99 -5.22 20.77
N ALA A 161 4.67 -4.92 21.88
CA ALA A 161 5.66 -5.81 22.47
C ALA A 161 5.01 -7.13 22.91
N ASP A 162 5.85 -8.13 23.03
CA ASP A 162 5.46 -9.49 23.37
C ASP A 162 5.76 -9.82 24.83
#